data_AF-F3PT97-F1
#
_entry.id   AF-F3PT97-F1
#
_cell.length_a   1.000
_cell.length_b   1.000
_cell.length_c   1.000
_cell.angle_alpha   90.00
_cell.angle_beta   90.00
_cell.angle_gamma   90.00
#
_symmetry.space_group_name_H-M   'P 1'
#
loop_
_entity.id
_entity.type
_entity.pdbx_description
1 polymer ?
#
loop_
_entity_poly.entity_id
_entity_poly.type
_entity_poly.pdbx_seq_one_letter_code
_entity_poly.pdbx_strand_id
1 'polypeptide(L)'
;MDMDCKVDFIEKKWLQRKYQLQNYFASLEPIHTIVSSLGIQLKYSGYFAMIPSNFDIDAHLVNYPLTDYKFIVDNAGHIKSVNLNGTVGAVFDKDRLIYIMSLVSSRPAKNKDSITEDGYVFINSTLIRSFFKDYLSYLNYLVSTDVLCTDGQYIKGKKSIGYKFTERYENASLVRYDYPAFQGEVKTIPSEVFSEEDGKFIPNTVMSYPYLTYWYDTKELHIDEQAAVNYAHTIMQDKFNKGREYWDINRDKSHGNFVKRKYPLTQYHAALYNINSIALGDYKVSIDTNVHRLHSVITNLQKIYRRFLNYNGAPLVNIDISNSQPYLFCLLLNPRFWDKNSDIPLNIGTLPQNVQDKFSEEQLEEIKTYVSFLDWNDSTLSEYIQKASHGEIYEYMIQIINHTQRVNLSRDDIKVMILTTLFSKNRYMPTYKKYFKMNFLPIYELIELTKKDDHTALSCLLQSIESEIILHRCCKRIWEEGNQQVPIFTIHDSICTVMEYESFVKEIMIQELSDSIGYIPFIKIERWGEYRNGQDN
;
A
#
# COMPACT_ATOMS: atom_id res chain seq x y z
N MET A 1 -27.78 -8.76 22.08
CA MET A 1 -27.23 -10.07 22.48
C MET A 1 -25.79 -9.81 22.84
N ASP A 2 -25.54 -9.58 24.12
CA ASP A 2 -24.22 -9.27 24.65
C ASP A 2 -23.30 -10.48 24.44
N MET A 3 -22.36 -10.35 23.50
CA MET A 3 -21.19 -11.21 23.47
C MET A 3 -20.17 -10.62 24.44
N ASP A 4 -20.02 -11.29 25.58
CA ASP A 4 -18.93 -11.12 26.52
C ASP A 4 -17.59 -11.17 25.75
N CYS A 5 -17.04 -10.00 25.40
CA CYS A 5 -15.78 -9.85 24.66
C CYS A 5 -14.53 -10.05 25.54
N LYS A 6 -14.62 -10.89 26.57
CA LYS A 6 -13.46 -11.32 27.36
C LYS A 6 -12.86 -12.58 26.76
N VAL A 7 -12.13 -12.43 25.65
CA VAL A 7 -11.16 -13.46 25.25
C VAL A 7 -10.08 -13.47 26.33
N ASP A 8 -10.05 -14.54 27.11
CA ASP A 8 -9.16 -14.74 28.26
C ASP A 8 -7.69 -14.85 27.78
N PHE A 9 -7.08 -13.72 27.42
CA PHE A 9 -5.67 -13.65 26.99
C PHE A 9 -4.70 -13.88 28.17
N ILE A 10 -5.21 -13.97 29.40
CA ILE A 10 -4.40 -14.24 30.58
C ILE A 10 -4.10 -15.74 30.61
N GLU A 11 -3.00 -16.13 29.97
CA GLU A 11 -2.41 -17.44 30.24
C GLU A 11 -2.04 -17.47 31.73
N LYS A 12 -2.77 -18.24 32.56
CA LYS A 12 -2.56 -18.31 34.03
C LYS A 12 -1.07 -18.53 34.39
N LYS A 13 -0.36 -19.28 33.53
CA LYS A 13 1.08 -19.50 33.60
C LYS A 13 1.91 -18.22 33.47
N TRP A 14 1.54 -17.28 32.61
CA TRP A 14 2.24 -15.99 32.47
C TRP A 14 2.10 -15.12 33.72
N LEU A 15 0.90 -15.09 34.31
CA LEU A 15 0.69 -14.37 35.57
C LEU A 15 1.49 -15.00 36.73
N GLN A 16 1.54 -16.33 36.82
CA GLN A 16 2.38 -17.02 37.80
C GLN A 16 3.87 -16.69 37.63
N ARG A 17 4.37 -16.70 36.40
CA ARG A 17 5.75 -16.31 36.06
C ARG A 17 6.06 -14.85 36.45
N LYS A 18 5.12 -13.93 36.20
CA LYS A 18 5.23 -12.53 36.66
C LYS A 18 5.41 -12.48 38.18
N TYR A 19 4.55 -13.16 38.95
CA TYR A 19 4.65 -13.15 40.41
C TYR A 19 5.97 -13.74 40.93
N GLN A 20 6.48 -14.79 40.28
CA GLN A 20 7.81 -15.33 40.59
C GLN A 20 8.91 -14.30 40.40
N LEU A 21 8.91 -13.58 39.27
CA LEU A 21 9.85 -12.49 39.02
C LEU A 21 9.71 -11.34 40.02
N GLN A 22 8.48 -10.95 40.34
CA GLN A 22 8.20 -9.90 41.30
C GLN A 22 8.76 -10.24 42.69
N ASN A 23 8.53 -11.48 43.16
CA ASN A 23 9.08 -11.96 44.43
C ASN A 23 10.61 -12.05 44.39
N TYR A 24 11.17 -12.50 43.26
CA TYR A 24 12.61 -12.56 43.05
C TYR A 24 13.24 -11.17 43.18
N PHE A 25 12.76 -10.15 42.46
CA PHE A 25 13.33 -8.80 42.55
C PHE A 25 13.11 -8.14 43.91
N ALA A 26 11.97 -8.39 44.56
CA ALA A 26 11.72 -7.92 45.92
C ALA A 26 12.67 -8.56 46.96
N SER A 27 13.27 -9.71 46.66
CA SER A 27 14.24 -10.39 47.53
C SER A 27 15.69 -9.93 47.34
N LEU A 28 15.96 -9.15 46.29
CA LEU A 28 17.30 -8.63 46.01
C LEU A 28 17.52 -7.29 46.72
N GLU A 29 18.77 -7.02 47.10
CA GLU A 29 19.15 -5.70 47.62
C GLU A 29 18.89 -4.59 46.57
N PRO A 30 18.36 -3.43 46.99
CA PRO A 30 18.18 -2.29 46.12
C PRO A 30 19.51 -1.82 45.52
N ILE A 31 19.52 -1.55 44.22
CA ILE A 31 20.69 -1.00 43.52
C ILE A 31 20.34 0.34 42.86
N HIS A 32 21.31 1.24 42.79
CA HIS A 32 21.17 2.47 42.01
C HIS A 32 21.84 2.29 40.66
N THR A 33 21.03 2.06 39.63
CA THR A 33 21.48 2.00 38.24
C THR A 33 20.62 2.95 37.43
N ILE A 34 21.24 3.80 36.61
CA ILE A 34 20.51 4.62 35.65
C ILE A 34 20.42 3.80 34.35
N VAL A 35 19.21 3.39 33.98
CA VAL A 35 18.94 2.69 32.71
C VAL A 35 17.84 3.43 31.97
N SER A 36 18.10 3.88 30.75
CA SER A 36 17.06 4.43 29.88
C SER A 36 16.28 3.30 29.21
N SER A 37 15.01 3.54 28.88
CA SER A 37 14.28 2.65 27.99
C SER A 37 14.99 2.54 26.64
N LEU A 38 14.90 1.37 26.01
CA LEU A 38 15.24 1.22 24.60
C LEU A 38 14.04 1.77 23.81
N GLY A 39 14.00 3.08 23.54
CA GLY A 39 12.89 3.69 22.79
C GLY A 39 12.59 3.00 21.45
N ILE A 40 11.43 3.30 20.86
CA ILE A 40 11.14 2.85 19.48
C ILE A 40 12.10 3.54 18.51
N GLN A 41 12.64 2.82 17.53
CA GLN A 41 13.53 3.42 16.52
C GLN A 41 12.72 4.05 15.39
N LEU A 42 13.21 5.18 14.86
CA LEU A 42 12.55 5.96 13.79
C LEU A 42 12.17 5.10 12.58
N LYS A 43 13.04 4.18 12.15
CA LYS A 43 12.77 3.31 10.99
C LYS A 43 11.55 2.40 11.17
N TYR A 44 11.11 2.17 12.41
CA TYR A 44 9.92 1.38 12.73
C TYR A 44 8.68 2.24 12.93
N SER A 45 8.81 3.35 13.68
CA SER A 45 7.69 4.21 14.07
C SER A 45 7.31 5.26 13.02
N GLY A 46 8.29 5.77 12.29
CA GLY A 46 8.18 7.09 11.65
C GLY A 46 8.19 8.21 12.69
N TYR A 47 7.81 9.42 12.24
CA TYR A 47 7.90 10.65 13.03
C TYR A 47 6.71 10.87 13.98
N PHE A 48 5.56 10.24 13.71
CA PHE A 48 4.35 10.45 14.48
C PHE A 48 3.48 9.19 14.59
N ALA A 49 2.55 9.23 15.52
CA ALA A 49 1.44 8.30 15.67
C ALA A 49 0.11 9.05 15.57
N MET A 50 -0.94 8.35 15.14
CA MET A 50 -2.32 8.83 15.27
C MET A 50 -2.96 8.12 16.46
N ILE A 51 -3.39 8.89 17.46
CA ILE A 51 -3.96 8.39 18.72
C ILE A 51 -5.32 9.03 18.98
N PRO A 52 -6.25 8.40 19.73
CA PRO A 52 -7.53 9.00 20.05
C PRO A 52 -7.37 10.32 20.81
N SER A 53 -8.09 11.37 20.39
CA SER A 53 -8.06 12.70 21.02
C SER A 53 -8.44 12.71 22.50
N ASN A 54 -9.21 11.73 22.94
CA ASN A 54 -9.62 11.53 24.33
C ASN A 54 -8.71 10.55 25.10
N PHE A 55 -7.56 10.15 24.53
CA PHE A 55 -6.56 9.32 25.20
C PHE A 55 -5.41 10.17 25.74
N ASP A 56 -5.31 10.26 27.06
CA ASP A 56 -4.18 10.85 27.77
C ASP A 56 -3.33 9.71 28.37
N ILE A 57 -2.10 9.54 27.87
CA ILE A 57 -1.22 8.45 28.30
C ILE A 57 -0.82 8.56 29.77
N ASP A 58 -0.61 9.77 30.29
CA ASP A 58 -0.15 9.97 31.66
C ASP A 58 -1.29 9.69 32.64
N ALA A 59 -2.49 10.21 32.35
CA ALA A 59 -3.69 9.88 33.11
C ALA A 59 -4.02 8.38 33.03
N HIS A 60 -3.82 7.75 31.86
CA HIS A 60 -4.06 6.31 31.68
C HIS A 60 -3.12 5.46 32.54
N LEU A 61 -1.82 5.79 32.55
CA LEU A 61 -0.82 5.07 33.34
C LEU A 61 -1.03 5.24 34.86
N VAL A 62 -1.58 6.37 35.31
CA VAL A 62 -1.97 6.59 36.72
C VAL A 62 -3.19 5.74 37.09
N ASN A 63 -4.22 5.72 36.23
CA ASN A 63 -5.46 4.98 36.49
C ASN A 63 -5.30 3.46 36.35
N TYR A 64 -4.36 3.01 35.52
CA TYR A 64 -4.06 1.60 35.27
C TYR A 64 -2.56 1.33 35.44
N PRO A 65 -2.06 1.24 36.68
CA PRO A 65 -0.64 1.03 36.94
C PRO A 65 -0.09 -0.20 36.22
N LEU A 66 1.02 -0.04 35.48
CA LEU A 66 1.61 -1.12 34.67
C LEU A 66 1.91 -2.39 35.48
N THR A 67 2.30 -2.24 36.74
CA THR A 67 2.62 -3.32 37.68
C THR A 67 1.44 -4.22 38.00
N ASP A 68 0.21 -3.81 37.71
CA ASP A 68 -0.97 -4.67 37.84
C ASP A 68 -1.08 -5.66 36.67
N TYR A 69 -0.42 -5.34 35.56
CA TYR A 69 -0.43 -6.10 34.31
C TYR A 69 0.88 -6.86 34.09
N LYS A 70 1.36 -7.05 32.85
CA LYS A 70 2.56 -7.86 32.54
C LYS A 70 3.86 -7.07 32.68
N PHE A 71 3.98 -6.30 33.76
CA PHE A 71 5.17 -5.56 34.12
C PHE A 71 5.52 -5.80 35.59
N ILE A 72 6.79 -5.67 35.93
CA ILE A 72 7.33 -5.77 37.30
C ILE A 72 8.26 -4.60 37.58
N VAL A 73 8.51 -4.32 38.85
CA VAL A 73 9.57 -3.40 39.28
C VAL A 73 10.81 -4.24 39.57
N ASP A 74 11.95 -3.90 38.96
CA ASP A 74 13.23 -4.53 39.30
C ASP A 74 13.82 -3.97 40.60
N ASN A 75 14.92 -4.55 41.09
CA ASN A 75 15.58 -4.09 42.31
C ASN A 75 16.31 -2.74 42.14
N ALA A 76 16.25 -2.13 40.96
CA ALA A 76 16.70 -0.76 40.70
C ALA A 76 15.55 0.25 40.62
N GLY A 77 14.30 -0.19 40.80
CA GLY A 77 13.11 0.65 40.73
C GLY A 77 12.58 0.88 39.31
N HIS A 78 13.11 0.20 38.29
CA HIS A 78 12.61 0.33 36.92
C HIS A 78 11.41 -0.59 36.69
N ILE A 79 10.40 -0.06 36.00
CA ILE A 79 9.29 -0.88 35.51
C ILE A 79 9.75 -1.62 34.25
N LYS A 80 9.75 -2.94 34.27
CA LYS A 80 10.17 -3.81 33.15
C LYS A 80 9.06 -4.74 32.71
N SER A 81 8.96 -4.99 31.42
CA SER A 81 7.99 -5.93 30.86
C SER A 81 8.30 -7.38 31.26
N VAL A 82 7.30 -8.25 31.28
CA VAL A 82 7.48 -9.69 31.52
C VAL A 82 7.15 -10.46 30.24
N ASN A 83 8.12 -11.16 29.67
CA ASN A 83 7.92 -11.98 28.48
C ASN A 83 7.04 -13.20 28.79
N LEU A 84 6.39 -13.75 27.76
CA LEU A 84 5.51 -14.91 27.88
C LEU A 84 6.19 -16.12 28.52
N ASN A 85 7.47 -16.35 28.21
CA ASN A 85 8.30 -17.42 28.76
C ASN A 85 8.72 -17.20 30.22
N GLY A 86 8.39 -16.06 30.82
CA GLY A 86 8.73 -15.72 32.21
C GLY A 86 10.11 -15.10 32.40
N THR A 87 10.73 -14.59 31.33
CA THR A 87 11.95 -13.78 31.45
C THR A 87 11.61 -12.29 31.51
N VAL A 88 12.52 -11.51 32.09
CA VAL A 88 12.43 -10.05 32.14
C VAL A 88 12.73 -9.47 30.77
N GLY A 89 11.90 -8.54 30.31
CA GLY A 89 12.10 -7.79 29.07
C GLY A 89 12.78 -6.44 29.32
N ALA A 90 12.48 -5.46 28.47
CA ALA A 90 13.08 -4.13 28.55
C ALA A 90 12.38 -3.26 29.61
N VAL A 91 13.02 -2.12 29.94
CA VAL A 91 12.37 -1.04 30.70
C VAL A 91 11.20 -0.51 29.87
N PHE A 92 10.08 -0.24 30.53
CA PHE A 92 8.87 0.29 29.91
C PHE A 92 9.17 1.60 29.19
N ASP A 93 8.57 1.76 28.02
CA ASP A 93 8.70 2.93 27.17
C ASP A 93 7.32 3.40 26.70
N LYS A 94 7.01 4.67 26.94
CA LYS A 94 5.72 5.25 26.54
C LYS A 94 5.55 5.25 25.02
N ASP A 95 6.62 5.54 24.27
CA ASP A 95 6.56 5.63 22.81
C ASP A 95 6.34 4.26 22.16
N ARG A 96 6.85 3.17 22.74
CA ARG A 96 6.50 1.80 22.31
C ARG A 96 5.01 1.48 22.49
N LEU A 97 4.39 1.98 23.57
CA LEU A 97 2.96 1.81 23.82
C LEU A 97 2.13 2.57 22.76
N ILE A 98 2.49 3.84 22.54
CA ILE A 98 1.87 4.70 21.51
C ILE A 98 2.05 4.08 20.11
N TYR A 99 3.24 3.57 19.82
CA TYR A 99 3.54 2.90 18.56
C TYR A 99 2.59 1.74 18.28
N ILE A 100 2.43 0.82 19.24
CA ILE A 100 1.52 -0.33 19.08
C ILE A 100 0.09 0.14 18.85
N MET A 101 -0.37 1.12 19.62
CA MET A 101 -1.70 1.69 19.46
C MET A 101 -1.89 2.27 18.04
N SER A 102 -0.89 2.98 17.51
CA SER A 102 -0.94 3.60 16.18
C SER A 102 -0.97 2.60 15.01
N LEU A 103 -0.72 1.31 15.24
CA LEU A 103 -0.74 0.30 14.18
C LEU A 103 -2.13 0.11 13.56
N VAL A 104 -3.19 0.41 14.31
CA VAL A 104 -4.58 0.31 13.83
C VAL A 104 -4.94 1.41 12.82
N SER A 105 -4.14 2.46 12.70
CA SER A 105 -4.32 3.53 11.69
C SER A 105 -3.23 3.48 10.61
N SER A 106 -1.97 3.29 11.01
CA SER A 106 -0.82 3.30 10.10
C SER A 106 -0.75 2.11 9.13
N ARG A 107 -1.20 0.90 9.53
CA ARG A 107 -1.18 -0.27 8.64
C ARG A 107 -2.21 -0.15 7.51
N PRO A 108 -3.49 0.17 7.77
CA PRO A 108 -4.46 0.49 6.72
C PRO A 108 -4.03 1.61 5.79
N ALA A 109 -3.28 2.60 6.30
CA ALA A 109 -2.77 3.72 5.51
C ALA A 109 -1.74 3.28 4.46
N LYS A 110 -0.88 2.30 4.79
CA LYS A 110 0.10 1.68 3.87
C LYS A 110 -0.53 0.65 2.92
N ASN A 111 -1.65 0.05 3.30
CA ASN A 111 -2.33 -0.95 2.48
C ASN A 111 -3.85 -0.83 2.68
N LYS A 112 -4.49 -0.02 1.82
CA LYS A 112 -5.93 0.23 1.83
C LYS A 112 -6.78 -1.02 1.57
N ASP A 113 -6.20 -2.08 1.02
CA ASP A 113 -6.89 -3.34 0.75
C ASP A 113 -6.82 -4.30 1.94
N SER A 114 -6.04 -3.97 2.99
CA SER A 114 -6.05 -4.68 4.27
C SER A 114 -7.30 -4.41 5.12
N ILE A 115 -8.05 -3.36 4.80
CA ILE A 115 -9.25 -2.94 5.56
C ILE A 115 -10.33 -4.01 5.47
N THR A 116 -10.81 -4.45 6.65
CA THR A 116 -11.85 -5.47 6.80
C THR A 116 -13.24 -4.84 6.93
N GLU A 117 -14.28 -5.67 6.92
CA GLU A 117 -15.68 -5.24 7.06
C GLU A 117 -16.06 -4.88 8.50
N ASP A 118 -15.35 -5.46 9.47
CA ASP A 118 -15.58 -5.35 10.92
C ASP A 118 -14.62 -4.36 11.61
N GLY A 119 -13.72 -3.74 10.85
CA GLY A 119 -12.78 -2.71 11.32
C GLY A 119 -11.52 -3.24 11.99
N TYR A 120 -11.37 -4.56 12.15
CA TYR A 120 -10.16 -5.14 12.72
C TYR A 120 -8.93 -4.99 11.81
N VAL A 121 -7.84 -4.51 12.39
CA VAL A 121 -6.55 -4.39 11.71
C VAL A 121 -5.65 -5.54 12.13
N PHE A 122 -5.24 -6.35 11.16
CA PHE A 122 -4.35 -7.48 11.40
C PHE A 122 -2.91 -7.01 11.64
N ILE A 123 -2.41 -7.33 12.84
CA ILE A 123 -1.09 -6.93 13.29
C ILE A 123 -0.14 -8.14 13.25
N ASN A 124 0.90 -8.06 12.42
CA ASN A 124 1.87 -9.15 12.27
C ASN A 124 2.85 -9.18 13.46
N SER A 125 2.64 -10.15 14.35
CA SER A 125 3.48 -10.43 15.52
C SER A 125 4.95 -10.69 15.20
N THR A 126 5.27 -11.29 14.06
CA THR A 126 6.67 -11.53 13.65
C THR A 126 7.37 -10.23 13.31
N LEU A 127 6.65 -9.31 12.66
CA LEU A 127 7.17 -7.99 12.31
C LEU A 127 7.42 -7.14 13.57
N ILE A 128 6.45 -7.01 14.49
CA ILE A 128 6.68 -6.18 15.69
C ILE A 128 7.81 -6.75 16.55
N ARG A 129 7.88 -8.09 16.66
CA ARG A 129 8.94 -8.76 17.43
C ARG A 129 10.35 -8.45 16.91
N SER A 130 10.51 -8.12 15.63
CA SER A 130 11.81 -7.68 15.09
C SER A 130 12.16 -6.26 15.51
N PHE A 131 11.18 -5.45 15.91
CA PHE A 131 11.37 -4.08 16.41
C PHE A 131 11.67 -4.08 17.91
N PHE A 132 10.85 -4.80 18.70
CA PHE A 132 11.10 -5.05 20.11
C PHE A 132 10.42 -6.34 20.57
N LYS A 133 11.18 -7.18 21.28
CA LYS A 133 10.80 -8.57 21.59
C LYS A 133 9.66 -8.68 22.62
N ASP A 134 9.50 -7.68 23.46
CA ASP A 134 8.59 -7.60 24.61
C ASP A 134 7.21 -7.02 24.29
N TYR A 135 6.90 -6.79 23.01
CA TYR A 135 5.66 -6.16 22.52
C TYR A 135 4.36 -6.79 23.03
N LEU A 136 4.35 -8.08 23.35
CA LEU A 136 3.16 -8.76 23.87
C LEU A 136 2.68 -8.17 25.20
N SER A 137 3.58 -7.68 26.04
CA SER A 137 3.21 -7.06 27.33
C SER A 137 2.43 -5.76 27.11
N TYR A 138 2.82 -4.99 26.09
CA TYR A 138 2.17 -3.74 25.70
C TYR A 138 0.81 -4.00 25.04
N LEU A 139 0.72 -4.95 24.10
CA LEU A 139 -0.55 -5.36 23.52
C LEU A 139 -1.52 -5.87 24.60
N ASN A 140 -1.04 -6.73 25.51
CA ASN A 140 -1.87 -7.21 26.61
C ASN A 140 -2.34 -6.06 27.51
N TYR A 141 -1.47 -5.08 27.80
CA TYR A 141 -1.85 -3.91 28.59
C TYR A 141 -2.94 -3.08 27.91
N LEU A 142 -2.79 -2.77 26.61
CA LEU A 142 -3.81 -2.02 25.85
C LEU A 142 -5.15 -2.75 25.79
N VAL A 143 -5.13 -4.09 25.68
CA VAL A 143 -6.36 -4.90 25.70
C VAL A 143 -6.97 -4.98 27.09
N SER A 144 -6.15 -5.18 28.13
CA SER A 144 -6.62 -5.35 29.51
C SER A 144 -7.08 -4.05 30.17
N THR A 145 -6.72 -2.91 29.59
CA THR A 145 -7.13 -1.56 30.01
C THR A 145 -8.21 -0.96 29.10
N ASP A 146 -8.82 -1.79 28.25
CA ASP A 146 -9.94 -1.42 27.38
C ASP A 146 -9.61 -0.26 26.42
N VAL A 147 -8.36 -0.18 25.94
CA VAL A 147 -7.94 0.75 24.87
C VAL A 147 -8.12 0.10 23.50
N LEU A 148 -7.73 -1.16 23.38
CA LEU A 148 -7.92 -1.97 22.18
C LEU A 148 -8.76 -3.19 22.50
N CYS A 149 -9.57 -3.65 21.54
CA CYS A 149 -10.15 -4.98 21.55
C CYS A 149 -9.53 -5.84 20.45
N THR A 150 -9.75 -7.16 20.52
CA THR A 150 -9.19 -8.12 19.58
C THR A 150 -10.20 -9.15 19.12
N ASP A 151 -10.06 -9.62 17.88
CA ASP A 151 -10.86 -10.74 17.36
C ASP A 151 -10.45 -12.11 17.91
N GLY A 152 -9.28 -12.20 18.56
CA GLY A 152 -8.74 -13.43 19.15
C GLY A 152 -8.41 -14.54 18.13
N GLN A 153 -8.45 -14.26 16.83
CA GLN A 153 -8.40 -15.28 15.78
C GLN A 153 -7.07 -15.29 15.04
N TYR A 154 -6.21 -16.24 15.39
CA TYR A 154 -4.97 -16.52 14.66
C TYR A 154 -5.11 -17.76 13.78
N ILE A 155 -4.69 -17.65 12.51
CA ILE A 155 -4.61 -18.79 11.60
C ILE A 155 -3.20 -18.82 11.01
N LYS A 156 -2.42 -19.84 11.37
CA LYS A 156 -1.02 -20.00 10.94
C LYS A 156 -0.91 -19.88 9.41
N GLY A 157 -0.08 -18.93 8.96
CA GLY A 157 0.17 -18.67 7.54
C GLY A 157 -0.98 -18.01 6.78
N LYS A 158 -2.11 -17.68 7.42
CA LYS A 158 -3.28 -17.10 6.76
C LYS A 158 -3.79 -15.79 7.37
N LYS A 159 -3.79 -15.69 8.71
CA LYS A 159 -4.41 -14.58 9.44
C LYS A 159 -3.62 -14.27 10.71
N SER A 160 -3.19 -13.02 10.85
CA SER A 160 -2.72 -12.48 12.13
C SER A 160 -3.91 -12.04 12.99
N ILE A 161 -3.70 -11.89 14.30
CA ILE A 161 -4.73 -11.41 15.23
C ILE A 161 -5.13 -9.98 14.85
N GLY A 162 -6.43 -9.70 14.85
CA GLY A 162 -7.02 -8.40 14.57
C GLY A 162 -7.16 -7.55 15.82
N TYR A 163 -6.92 -6.25 15.69
CA TYR A 163 -7.10 -5.26 16.77
C TYR A 163 -7.82 -4.01 16.24
N LYS A 164 -8.60 -3.37 17.10
CA LYS A 164 -9.18 -2.04 16.87
C LYS A 164 -9.42 -1.31 18.19
N PHE A 165 -9.71 -0.01 18.14
CA PHE A 165 -10.11 0.75 19.32
C PHE A 165 -11.43 0.22 19.90
N THR A 166 -11.56 0.27 21.22
CA THR A 166 -12.81 -0.04 21.93
C THR A 166 -13.82 1.10 21.78
N GLU A 167 -15.08 0.89 22.13
CA GLU A 167 -16.16 1.88 21.99
C GLU A 167 -15.80 3.25 22.63
N ARG A 168 -15.06 3.22 23.74
CA ARG A 168 -14.56 4.42 24.43
C ARG A 168 -13.69 5.32 23.54
N TYR A 169 -12.97 4.74 22.60
CA TYR A 169 -11.97 5.43 21.77
C TYR A 169 -12.28 5.37 20.27
N GLU A 170 -13.10 4.43 19.82
CA GLU A 170 -13.38 4.17 18.40
C GLU A 170 -14.02 5.39 17.72
N ASN A 171 -14.92 6.10 18.41
CA ASN A 171 -15.60 7.28 17.85
C ASN A 171 -14.86 8.61 18.09
N ALA A 172 -13.73 8.59 18.81
CA ALA A 172 -12.95 9.80 19.01
C ALA A 172 -12.12 10.12 17.76
N SER A 173 -12.03 11.40 17.38
CA SER A 173 -11.12 11.78 16.30
C SER A 173 -9.68 11.44 16.68
N LEU A 174 -8.89 10.96 15.73
CA LEU A 174 -7.47 10.74 15.96
C LEU A 174 -6.71 12.07 15.82
N VAL A 175 -5.76 12.28 16.72
CA VAL A 175 -4.83 13.41 16.74
C VAL A 175 -3.40 12.91 16.59
N ARG A 176 -2.55 13.80 16.08
CA ARG A 176 -1.13 13.52 15.90
C ARG A 176 -0.41 13.55 17.24
N TYR A 177 0.31 12.48 17.54
CA TYR A 177 1.31 12.40 18.60
C TYR A 177 2.68 12.42 17.94
N ASP A 178 3.42 13.52 18.12
CA ASP A 178 4.79 13.65 17.63
C ASP A 178 5.73 13.00 18.64
N TYR A 179 6.48 11.98 18.22
CA TYR A 179 7.37 11.26 19.13
C TYR A 179 8.45 12.21 19.65
N PRO A 180 8.62 12.36 20.99
CA PRO A 180 9.62 13.26 21.56
C PRO A 180 11.05 13.00 21.08
N ALA A 181 11.37 11.73 20.79
CA ALA A 181 12.68 11.33 20.27
C ALA A 181 12.99 11.87 18.85
N PHE A 182 11.99 12.36 18.11
CA PHE A 182 12.11 12.71 16.68
C PHE A 182 11.69 14.14 16.36
N GLN A 183 11.78 15.09 17.31
CA GLN A 183 11.42 16.50 17.12
C GLN A 183 12.38 17.32 16.23
N GLY A 184 13.21 16.65 15.43
CA GLY A 184 14.13 17.28 14.49
C GLY A 184 13.52 17.48 13.10
N GLU A 185 14.38 17.79 12.13
CA GLU A 185 13.96 17.87 10.74
C GLU A 185 13.45 16.51 10.23
N VAL A 186 12.22 16.51 9.72
CA VAL A 186 11.64 15.34 9.05
C VAL A 186 12.40 15.08 7.76
N LYS A 187 13.00 13.89 7.65
CA LYS A 187 13.51 13.38 6.38
C LYS A 187 12.33 12.99 5.49
N THR A 188 12.32 13.59 4.31
CA THR A 188 11.37 13.37 3.20
C THR A 188 11.38 11.93 2.71
N ILE A 189 12.57 11.34 2.64
CA ILE A 189 12.81 9.99 2.13
C ILE A 189 13.58 9.18 3.19
N PRO A 190 13.09 8.00 3.58
CA PRO A 190 13.80 7.16 4.53
C PRO A 190 15.05 6.55 3.86
N SER A 191 16.16 6.48 4.59
CA SER A 191 17.41 5.87 4.10
C SER A 191 17.34 4.35 3.99
N GLU A 192 16.42 3.72 4.74
CA GLU A 192 16.19 2.28 4.72
C GLU A 192 14.69 1.99 4.64
N VAL A 193 14.33 0.89 3.98
CA VAL A 193 12.96 0.40 3.82
C VAL A 193 12.87 -1.06 4.22
N PHE A 194 11.71 -1.50 4.72
CA PHE A 194 11.52 -2.90 5.10
C PHE A 194 11.23 -3.75 3.86
N SER A 195 12.11 -4.73 3.59
CA SER A 195 11.88 -5.76 2.58
C SER A 195 11.13 -6.93 3.21
N GLU A 196 9.92 -7.22 2.71
CA GLU A 196 9.15 -8.39 3.15
C GLU A 196 9.83 -9.71 2.75
N GLU A 197 10.52 -9.70 1.60
CA GLU A 197 11.27 -10.84 1.07
C GLU A 197 12.47 -11.20 1.97
N ASP A 198 13.28 -10.19 2.35
CA ASP A 198 14.44 -10.39 3.21
C ASP A 198 14.09 -10.43 4.71
N GLY A 199 12.88 -9.99 5.08
CA GLY A 199 12.44 -9.87 6.46
C GLY A 199 13.25 -8.85 7.28
N LYS A 200 13.92 -7.90 6.64
CA LYS A 200 14.80 -6.90 7.27
C LYS A 200 14.72 -5.54 6.57
N PHE A 201 15.29 -4.52 7.21
CA PHE A 201 15.50 -3.23 6.58
C PHE A 201 16.70 -3.29 5.64
N ILE A 202 16.54 -2.72 4.45
CA ILE A 202 17.56 -2.61 3.40
C ILE A 202 17.71 -1.15 2.97
N PRO A 203 18.87 -0.75 2.39
CA PRO A 203 19.03 0.59 1.85
C PRO A 203 17.95 0.94 0.83
N ASN A 204 17.42 2.16 0.89
CA ASN A 204 16.40 2.62 -0.03
C ASN A 204 17.01 3.01 -1.39
N THR A 205 16.81 2.17 -2.40
CA THR A 205 17.40 2.32 -3.73
C THR A 205 16.93 3.58 -4.47
N VAL A 206 15.78 4.15 -4.10
CA VAL A 206 15.26 5.38 -4.73
C VAL A 206 16.22 6.55 -4.62
N MET A 207 17.06 6.57 -3.58
CA MET A 207 18.06 7.62 -3.35
C MET A 207 19.11 7.73 -4.48
N SER A 208 19.28 6.69 -5.29
CA SER A 208 20.17 6.70 -6.46
C SER A 208 19.58 7.43 -7.66
N TYR A 209 18.34 7.93 -7.57
CA TYR A 209 17.61 8.54 -8.68
C TYR A 209 17.15 9.97 -8.33
N PRO A 210 18.03 10.98 -8.48
CA PRO A 210 17.70 12.38 -8.17
C PRO A 210 16.45 12.90 -8.88
N TYR A 211 16.20 12.45 -10.10
CA TYR A 211 15.02 12.81 -10.88
C TYR A 211 13.69 12.31 -10.29
N LEU A 212 13.73 11.37 -9.32
CA LEU A 212 12.57 10.93 -8.55
C LEU A 212 12.53 11.56 -7.14
N THR A 213 13.68 11.83 -6.53
CA THR A 213 13.75 12.25 -5.12
C THR A 213 13.72 13.76 -4.91
N TYR A 214 14.32 14.52 -5.83
CA TYR A 214 14.51 15.96 -5.68
C TYR A 214 13.22 16.70 -5.33
N TRP A 215 12.13 16.38 -6.02
CA TRP A 215 10.83 17.05 -5.84
C TRP A 215 10.24 16.85 -4.45
N TYR A 216 10.47 15.68 -3.84
CA TYR A 216 10.08 15.46 -2.44
C TYR A 216 10.98 16.25 -1.49
N ASP A 217 12.28 16.30 -1.77
CA ASP A 217 13.28 16.99 -0.95
C ASP A 217 13.09 18.52 -0.92
N THR A 218 12.47 19.10 -1.95
CA THR A 218 12.05 20.52 -1.94
C THR A 218 11.04 20.84 -0.83
N LYS A 219 10.32 19.82 -0.33
CA LYS A 219 9.21 19.96 0.64
C LYS A 219 8.09 20.90 0.17
N GLU A 220 7.98 21.19 -1.13
CA GLU A 220 6.94 22.07 -1.66
C GLU A 220 5.62 21.35 -2.00
N LEU A 221 5.59 20.01 -1.92
CA LEU A 221 4.38 19.23 -2.05
C LEU A 221 3.54 19.29 -0.76
N HIS A 222 2.45 20.03 -0.79
CA HIS A 222 1.60 20.23 0.37
C HIS A 222 0.21 19.62 0.20
N ILE A 223 -0.46 19.42 1.34
CA ILE A 223 -1.89 19.12 1.41
C ILE A 223 -2.58 20.19 2.26
N ASP A 224 -3.75 20.67 1.83
CA ASP A 224 -4.64 21.44 2.72
C ASP A 224 -5.18 20.49 3.80
N GLU A 225 -4.41 20.36 4.89
CA GLU A 225 -4.65 19.40 5.96
C GLU A 225 -6.03 19.61 6.59
N GLN A 226 -6.38 20.85 6.93
CA GLN A 226 -7.65 21.14 7.60
C GLN A 226 -8.85 20.81 6.71
N ALA A 227 -8.81 21.18 5.43
CA ALA A 227 -9.88 20.85 4.49
C ALA A 227 -9.96 19.34 4.24
N ALA A 228 -8.82 18.67 4.07
CA ALA A 228 -8.76 17.23 3.84
C ALA A 228 -9.29 16.41 5.03
N VAL A 229 -8.93 16.79 6.26
CA VAL A 229 -9.42 16.14 7.50
C VAL A 229 -10.94 16.31 7.65
N ASN A 230 -11.45 17.53 7.46
CA ASN A 230 -12.89 17.82 7.52
C ASN A 230 -13.67 17.03 6.46
N TYR A 231 -13.13 16.94 5.25
CA TYR A 231 -13.71 16.16 4.17
C TYR A 231 -13.70 14.66 4.49
N ALA A 232 -12.60 14.12 5.02
CA ALA A 232 -12.50 12.73 5.42
C ALA A 232 -13.54 12.35 6.49
N HIS A 233 -13.75 13.24 7.47
CA HIS A 233 -14.78 13.06 8.50
C HIS A 233 -16.19 13.05 7.88
N THR A 234 -16.46 13.98 6.96
CA THR A 234 -17.75 14.07 6.27
C THR A 234 -18.05 12.82 5.45
N ILE A 235 -17.08 12.30 4.70
CA ILE A 235 -17.23 11.07 3.90
C ILE A 235 -17.48 9.84 4.80
N MET A 236 -16.80 9.76 5.94
CA MET A 236 -17.00 8.68 6.91
C MET A 236 -18.42 8.71 7.49
N GLN A 237 -18.90 9.89 7.91
CA GLN A 237 -20.27 10.09 8.41
C GLN A 237 -21.32 9.75 7.34
N ASP A 238 -21.12 10.24 6.11
CA ASP A 238 -22.03 9.97 4.99
C ASP A 238 -22.16 8.46 4.69
N LYS A 239 -21.04 7.73 4.69
CA LYS A 239 -21.04 6.26 4.52
C LYS A 239 -21.80 5.53 5.63
N PHE A 240 -21.73 5.99 6.88
CA PHE A 240 -22.52 5.41 7.96
C PHE A 240 -24.01 5.76 7.83
N ASN A 241 -24.33 7.02 7.52
CA ASN A 241 -25.70 7.50 7.36
C ASN A 241 -26.44 6.83 6.20
N LYS A 242 -25.76 6.61 5.07
CA LYS A 242 -26.34 5.96 3.90
C LYS A 242 -26.46 4.44 4.03
N GLY A 243 -25.75 3.83 4.98
CA GLY A 243 -25.81 2.39 5.21
C GLY A 243 -24.70 1.58 4.54
N ARG A 244 -24.64 0.29 4.91
CA ARG A 244 -23.54 -0.63 4.58
C ARG A 244 -23.33 -0.80 3.07
N GLU A 245 -24.39 -0.67 2.27
CA GLU A 245 -24.37 -0.82 0.83
C GLU A 245 -23.56 0.27 0.10
N TYR A 246 -23.34 1.42 0.74
CA TYR A 246 -22.53 2.53 0.23
C TYR A 246 -21.06 2.47 0.67
N TRP A 247 -20.67 1.48 1.47
CA TRP A 247 -19.27 1.33 1.85
C TRP A 247 -18.43 0.83 0.69
N ASP A 248 -17.20 1.32 0.57
CA ASP A 248 -16.28 0.92 -0.48
C ASP A 248 -16.08 -0.60 -0.50
N ILE A 249 -15.87 -1.15 -1.70
CA ILE A 249 -15.73 -2.58 -1.90
C ILE A 249 -14.26 -2.92 -2.16
N ASN A 250 -13.81 -4.02 -1.55
CA ASN A 250 -12.55 -4.68 -1.87
C ASN A 250 -12.82 -5.67 -3.01
N ARG A 251 -12.72 -5.18 -4.25
CA ARG A 251 -13.21 -5.89 -5.44
C ARG A 251 -12.43 -7.17 -5.72
N ASP A 252 -11.12 -7.16 -5.48
CA ASP A 252 -10.22 -8.32 -5.56
C ASP A 252 -10.58 -9.45 -4.58
N LYS A 253 -11.19 -9.11 -3.44
CA LYS A 253 -11.62 -10.06 -2.40
C LYS A 253 -13.11 -10.40 -2.45
N SER A 254 -13.84 -9.82 -3.40
CA SER A 254 -15.26 -10.07 -3.63
C SER A 254 -15.42 -11.17 -4.68
N HIS A 255 -16.31 -12.13 -4.46
CA HIS A 255 -16.48 -13.27 -5.38
C HIS A 255 -17.94 -13.72 -5.48
N GLY A 256 -18.44 -13.84 -6.72
CA GLY A 256 -19.86 -14.16 -6.96
C GLY A 256 -20.78 -13.15 -6.27
N ASN A 257 -21.66 -13.65 -5.40
CA ASN A 257 -22.59 -12.80 -4.62
C ASN A 257 -21.98 -12.25 -3.32
N PHE A 258 -20.75 -12.66 -2.96
CA PHE A 258 -20.08 -12.18 -1.75
C PHE A 258 -19.31 -10.90 -2.07
N VAL A 259 -19.74 -9.79 -1.46
CA VAL A 259 -19.12 -8.46 -1.60
C VAL A 259 -18.41 -8.13 -0.31
N LYS A 260 -17.07 -8.07 -0.34
CA LYS A 260 -16.26 -7.68 0.80
C LYS A 260 -16.13 -6.17 0.87
N ARG A 261 -16.70 -5.55 1.89
CA ARG A 261 -16.69 -4.10 2.09
C ARG A 261 -15.54 -3.63 2.99
N LYS A 262 -15.28 -2.33 2.99
CA LYS A 262 -14.26 -1.68 3.80
C LYS A 262 -14.95 -0.86 4.89
N TYR A 263 -14.59 -1.12 6.16
CA TYR A 263 -15.17 -0.40 7.29
C TYR A 263 -14.83 1.11 7.23
N PRO A 264 -15.84 2.02 7.18
CA PRO A 264 -15.61 3.44 6.90
C PRO A 264 -14.68 4.14 7.91
N LEU A 265 -14.78 3.76 9.18
CA LEU A 265 -13.96 4.37 10.23
C LEU A 265 -12.48 3.99 10.11
N THR A 266 -12.16 2.73 9.77
CA THR A 266 -10.77 2.33 9.48
C THR A 266 -10.24 3.04 8.25
N GLN A 267 -11.09 3.27 7.23
CA GLN A 267 -10.72 4.08 6.06
C GLN A 267 -10.43 5.54 6.42
N TYR A 268 -11.23 6.11 7.32
CA TYR A 268 -11.02 7.45 7.86
C TYR A 268 -9.69 7.56 8.61
N HIS A 269 -9.40 6.62 9.53
CA HIS A 269 -8.12 6.58 10.24
C HIS A 269 -6.92 6.44 9.30
N ALA A 270 -7.04 5.63 8.26
CA ALA A 270 -6.02 5.49 7.22
C ALA A 270 -5.79 6.81 6.46
N ALA A 271 -6.87 7.53 6.14
CA ALA A 271 -6.80 8.82 5.47
C ALA A 271 -6.13 9.88 6.35
N LEU A 272 -6.50 9.98 7.63
CA LEU A 272 -5.87 10.90 8.58
C LEU A 272 -4.36 10.68 8.67
N TYR A 273 -3.92 9.42 8.73
CA TYR A 273 -2.50 9.09 8.75
C TYR A 273 -1.77 9.59 7.50
N ASN A 274 -2.31 9.32 6.30
CA ASN A 274 -1.69 9.77 5.05
C ASN A 274 -1.71 11.31 4.92
N ILE A 275 -2.79 11.98 5.32
CA ILE A 275 -2.88 13.45 5.33
C ILE A 275 -1.80 14.06 6.23
N ASN A 276 -1.69 13.58 7.47
CA ASN A 276 -0.69 14.06 8.43
C ASN A 276 0.75 13.77 7.96
N SER A 277 0.97 12.64 7.28
CA SER A 277 2.28 12.30 6.72
C SER A 277 2.72 13.28 5.64
N ILE A 278 1.81 13.69 4.75
CA ILE A 278 2.09 14.71 3.72
C ILE A 278 2.28 16.09 4.38
N ALA A 279 1.42 16.47 5.33
CA ALA A 279 1.52 17.74 6.04
C ALA A 279 2.86 17.90 6.80
N LEU A 280 3.42 16.79 7.30
CA LEU A 280 4.73 16.75 7.93
C LEU A 280 5.92 16.72 6.94
N GLY A 281 5.66 16.46 5.65
CA GLY A 281 6.71 16.18 4.67
C GLY A 281 7.36 14.81 4.81
N ASP A 282 6.74 13.86 5.52
CA ASP A 282 7.15 12.45 5.58
C ASP A 282 6.47 11.65 4.44
N TYR A 283 7.06 11.72 3.25
CA TYR A 283 6.44 11.18 2.02
C TYR A 283 6.66 9.67 1.83
N LYS A 284 7.51 9.03 2.64
CA LYS A 284 7.74 7.57 2.65
C LYS A 284 8.06 7.00 1.27
N VAL A 285 8.85 7.74 0.50
CA VAL A 285 9.19 7.37 -0.87
C VAL A 285 10.11 6.16 -0.88
N SER A 286 9.78 5.14 -1.66
CA SER A 286 10.58 3.93 -1.81
C SER A 286 10.27 3.22 -3.12
N ILE A 287 11.23 2.49 -3.67
CA ILE A 287 11.00 1.54 -4.76
C ILE A 287 10.92 0.13 -4.17
N ASP A 288 9.87 -0.64 -4.50
CA ASP A 288 9.76 -2.03 -4.03
C ASP A 288 10.73 -2.97 -4.77
N THR A 289 11.08 -4.10 -4.16
CA THR A 289 12.04 -5.05 -4.74
C THR A 289 11.43 -6.05 -5.71
N ASN A 290 10.10 -6.12 -5.82
CA ASN A 290 9.41 -7.16 -6.59
C ASN A 290 9.19 -6.73 -8.04
N VAL A 291 8.58 -5.56 -8.24
CA VAL A 291 8.25 -5.01 -9.57
C VAL A 291 8.81 -3.60 -9.77
N HIS A 292 9.68 -3.17 -8.84
CA HIS A 292 10.46 -1.92 -8.94
C HIS A 292 9.59 -0.67 -9.09
N ARG A 293 8.39 -0.72 -8.52
CA ARG A 293 7.44 0.38 -8.55
C ARG A 293 7.71 1.34 -7.40
N LEU A 294 7.60 2.63 -7.67
CA LEU A 294 7.69 3.67 -6.64
C LEU A 294 6.39 3.71 -5.82
N HIS A 295 6.56 3.68 -4.50
CA HIS A 295 5.53 3.91 -3.50
C HIS A 295 5.85 5.17 -2.71
N SER A 296 4.81 5.93 -2.38
CA SER A 296 4.89 7.08 -1.48
C SER A 296 3.57 7.22 -0.74
N VAL A 297 3.43 8.23 0.11
CA VAL A 297 2.12 8.53 0.71
C VAL A 297 1.08 8.89 -0.36
N ILE A 298 1.49 9.50 -1.48
CA ILE A 298 0.58 9.89 -2.57
C ILE A 298 0.03 8.65 -3.30
N THR A 299 0.85 7.61 -3.51
CA THR A 299 0.38 6.37 -4.13
C THR A 299 -0.68 5.66 -3.28
N ASN A 300 -0.57 5.81 -1.95
CA ASN A 300 -1.50 5.25 -0.98
C ASN A 300 -2.71 6.15 -0.68
N LEU A 301 -2.63 7.44 -0.99
CA LEU A 301 -3.70 8.39 -0.78
C LEU A 301 -4.89 8.08 -1.70
N GLN A 302 -6.10 8.00 -1.13
CA GLN A 302 -7.31 7.77 -1.92
C GLN A 302 -7.55 8.95 -2.87
N LYS A 303 -8.01 8.63 -4.09
CA LYS A 303 -8.18 9.61 -5.18
C LYS A 303 -8.97 10.85 -4.75
N ILE A 304 -10.01 10.67 -3.93
CA ILE A 304 -10.88 11.76 -3.46
C ILE A 304 -10.12 12.86 -2.70
N TYR A 305 -9.00 12.53 -2.04
CA TYR A 305 -8.19 13.48 -1.27
C TYR A 305 -7.12 14.18 -2.10
N ARG A 306 -6.82 13.71 -3.32
CA ARG A 306 -5.78 14.32 -4.18
C ARG A 306 -6.13 15.75 -4.59
N ARG A 307 -7.42 16.11 -4.56
CA ARG A 307 -7.92 17.48 -4.78
C ARG A 307 -7.38 18.52 -3.77
N PHE A 308 -6.87 18.07 -2.62
CA PHE A 308 -6.29 18.94 -1.60
C PHE A 308 -4.77 19.08 -1.74
N LEU A 309 -4.15 18.38 -2.69
CA LEU A 309 -2.72 18.47 -2.94
C LEU A 309 -2.39 19.69 -3.82
N ASN A 310 -1.25 20.31 -3.52
CA ASN A 310 -0.67 21.38 -4.32
C ASN A 310 0.86 21.26 -4.28
N TYR A 311 1.53 21.85 -5.27
CA TYR A 311 2.97 22.03 -5.26
C TYR A 311 3.29 23.52 -5.29
N ASN A 312 3.92 24.01 -4.23
CA ASN A 312 4.21 25.44 -4.05
C ASN A 312 2.97 26.34 -4.26
N GLY A 313 1.82 25.91 -3.74
CA GLY A 313 0.54 26.61 -3.89
C GLY A 313 -0.17 26.39 -5.24
N ALA A 314 0.49 25.82 -6.25
CA ALA A 314 -0.11 25.53 -7.54
C ALA A 314 -0.89 24.20 -7.53
N PRO A 315 -2.08 24.14 -8.15
CA PRO A 315 -2.83 22.89 -8.29
C PRO A 315 -2.08 21.90 -9.19
N LEU A 316 -2.28 20.63 -8.90
CA LEU A 316 -1.65 19.52 -9.60
C LEU A 316 -2.57 18.94 -10.68
N VAL A 317 -1.96 18.37 -11.71
CA VAL A 317 -2.61 17.62 -12.79
C VAL A 317 -1.95 16.27 -12.94
N ASN A 318 -2.76 15.22 -13.06
CA ASN A 318 -2.31 13.86 -13.28
C ASN A 318 -2.47 13.47 -14.75
N ILE A 319 -1.41 12.91 -15.31
CA ILE A 319 -1.33 12.47 -16.70
C ILE A 319 -1.24 10.95 -16.67
N ASP A 320 -2.31 10.27 -17.08
CA ASP A 320 -2.60 8.86 -16.78
C ASP A 320 -2.80 8.04 -18.06
N ILE A 321 -2.29 6.81 -18.08
CA ILE A 321 -2.55 5.87 -19.18
C ILE A 321 -3.90 5.19 -18.94
N SER A 322 -4.88 5.43 -19.80
CA SER A 322 -6.29 5.08 -19.54
C SER A 322 -6.57 3.59 -19.25
N ASN A 323 -5.78 2.70 -19.86
CA ASN A 323 -5.81 1.25 -19.72
C ASN A 323 -4.38 0.67 -19.75
N SER A 324 -3.50 1.18 -18.89
CA SER A 324 -2.05 0.85 -18.83
C SER A 324 -1.72 -0.61 -19.09
N GLN A 325 -2.23 -1.55 -18.28
CA GLN A 325 -1.82 -2.95 -18.37
C GLN A 325 -2.14 -3.62 -19.73
N PRO A 326 -3.36 -3.49 -20.29
CA PRO A 326 -3.61 -3.87 -21.69
C PRO A 326 -2.74 -3.19 -22.74
N TYR A 327 -2.45 -1.90 -22.58
CA TYR A 327 -1.58 -1.17 -23.51
C TYR A 327 -0.13 -1.68 -23.47
N LEU A 328 0.44 -1.84 -22.27
CA LEU A 328 1.80 -2.35 -22.08
C LEU A 328 1.95 -3.80 -22.60
N PHE A 329 0.88 -4.58 -22.58
CA PHE A 329 0.88 -5.93 -23.15
C PHE A 329 1.23 -5.94 -24.64
N CYS A 330 0.93 -4.86 -25.39
CA CYS A 330 1.25 -4.79 -26.82
C CYS A 330 2.76 -4.95 -27.11
N LEU A 331 3.64 -4.57 -26.18
CA LEU A 331 5.09 -4.80 -26.31
C LEU A 331 5.44 -6.28 -26.39
N LEU A 332 4.69 -7.13 -25.68
CA LEU A 332 4.92 -8.57 -25.63
C LEU A 332 4.63 -9.26 -26.99
N LEU A 333 3.97 -8.56 -27.91
CA LEU A 333 3.72 -9.02 -29.29
C LEU A 333 4.91 -8.77 -30.23
N ASN A 334 5.96 -8.11 -29.75
CA ASN A 334 7.20 -7.92 -30.51
C ASN A 334 8.16 -9.08 -30.17
N PRO A 335 8.54 -9.96 -31.12
CA PRO A 335 9.45 -11.07 -30.84
C PRO A 335 10.84 -10.60 -30.38
N ARG A 336 11.25 -9.37 -30.72
CA ARG A 336 12.51 -8.79 -30.27
C ARG A 336 12.50 -8.49 -28.77
N PHE A 337 11.34 -8.23 -28.16
CA PHE A 337 11.23 -8.03 -26.71
C PHE A 337 11.71 -9.25 -25.92
N TRP A 338 11.44 -10.45 -26.42
CA TRP A 338 11.80 -11.71 -25.78
C TRP A 338 13.25 -12.12 -26.01
N ASP A 339 14.01 -11.34 -26.78
CA ASP A 339 15.43 -11.53 -27.00
C ASP A 339 16.25 -10.54 -26.16
N LYS A 340 16.98 -11.07 -25.17
CA LYS A 340 17.85 -10.29 -24.26
C LYS A 340 18.92 -9.48 -24.99
N ASN A 341 19.30 -9.89 -26.19
CA ASN A 341 20.36 -9.26 -26.99
C ASN A 341 19.81 -8.39 -28.11
N SER A 342 18.49 -8.17 -28.18
CA SER A 342 17.90 -7.28 -29.18
C SER A 342 18.33 -5.83 -28.97
N ASP A 343 18.34 -5.06 -30.07
CA ASP A 343 18.72 -3.65 -30.12
C ASP A 343 17.56 -2.69 -29.83
N ILE A 344 16.37 -3.20 -29.53
CA ILE A 344 15.20 -2.36 -29.29
C ILE A 344 15.35 -1.62 -27.95
N PRO A 345 14.70 -0.45 -27.78
CA PRO A 345 14.89 0.37 -26.59
C PRO A 345 14.58 -0.36 -25.28
N LEU A 346 13.60 -1.28 -25.28
CA LEU A 346 13.13 -2.01 -24.10
C LEU A 346 12.91 -3.47 -24.47
N ASN A 347 13.69 -4.38 -23.87
CA ASN A 347 13.55 -5.83 -24.00
C ASN A 347 13.63 -6.53 -22.64
N ILE A 348 13.35 -7.83 -22.57
CA ILE A 348 13.35 -8.60 -21.33
C ILE A 348 14.69 -8.50 -20.57
N GLY A 349 15.82 -8.42 -21.29
CA GLY A 349 17.16 -8.31 -20.71
C GLY A 349 17.47 -6.93 -20.09
N THR A 350 16.69 -5.91 -20.43
CA THR A 350 16.81 -4.56 -19.82
C THR A 350 16.05 -4.42 -18.50
N LEU A 351 15.16 -5.36 -18.19
CA LEU A 351 14.40 -5.35 -16.93
C LEU A 351 15.23 -5.88 -15.75
N PRO A 352 14.84 -5.61 -14.50
CA PRO A 352 15.54 -6.11 -13.32
C PRO A 352 15.67 -7.63 -13.26
N GLN A 353 16.78 -8.13 -12.71
CA GLN A 353 17.15 -9.56 -12.73
C GLN A 353 16.06 -10.46 -12.14
N ASN A 354 15.44 -10.07 -11.02
CA ASN A 354 14.38 -10.84 -10.36
C ASN A 354 13.12 -11.01 -11.24
N VAL A 355 12.91 -10.11 -12.22
CA VAL A 355 11.83 -10.21 -13.22
C VAL A 355 12.25 -11.12 -14.36
N GLN A 356 13.51 -11.03 -14.80
CA GLN A 356 14.07 -11.95 -15.80
C GLN A 356 14.03 -13.40 -15.33
N ASP A 357 14.40 -13.64 -14.06
CA ASP A 357 14.47 -14.97 -13.44
C ASP A 357 13.11 -15.69 -13.34
N LYS A 358 12.00 -14.99 -13.62
CA LYS A 358 10.66 -15.57 -13.71
C LYS A 358 10.42 -16.38 -14.98
N PHE A 359 11.31 -16.26 -15.96
CA PHE A 359 11.22 -16.93 -17.25
C PHE A 359 12.46 -17.78 -17.49
N SER A 360 12.27 -19.08 -17.71
CA SER A 360 13.36 -19.96 -18.14
C SER A 360 13.77 -19.63 -19.58
N GLU A 361 15.01 -19.93 -19.96
CA GLU A 361 15.45 -19.73 -21.36
C GLU A 361 14.60 -20.54 -22.36
N GLU A 362 14.14 -21.75 -21.97
CA GLU A 362 13.22 -22.56 -22.76
C GLU A 362 11.88 -21.86 -22.96
N GLN A 363 11.30 -21.29 -21.89
CA GLN A 363 10.05 -20.56 -21.96
C GLN A 363 10.18 -19.27 -22.79
N LEU A 364 11.30 -18.54 -22.68
CA LEU A 364 11.56 -17.36 -23.49
C LEU A 364 11.60 -17.69 -24.98
N GLU A 365 12.27 -18.78 -25.36
CA GLU A 365 12.33 -19.22 -26.76
C GLU A 365 10.96 -19.73 -27.27
N GLU A 366 10.19 -20.43 -26.42
CA GLU A 366 8.81 -20.85 -26.74
C GLU A 366 7.91 -19.63 -27.00
N ILE A 367 8.00 -18.59 -26.15
CA ILE A 367 7.24 -17.34 -26.33
C ILE A 367 7.70 -16.60 -27.59
N LYS A 368 9.00 -16.42 -27.78
CA LYS A 368 9.57 -15.76 -28.95
C LYS A 368 9.12 -16.44 -30.25
N THR A 369 9.13 -17.77 -30.26
CA THR A 369 8.65 -18.59 -31.37
C THR A 369 7.17 -18.35 -31.62
N TYR A 370 6.33 -18.47 -30.58
CA TYR A 370 4.88 -18.23 -30.68
C TYR A 370 4.58 -16.84 -31.28
N VAL A 371 5.21 -15.80 -30.73
CA VAL A 371 5.03 -14.41 -31.16
C VAL A 371 5.51 -14.19 -32.60
N SER A 372 6.59 -14.85 -33.01
CA SER A 372 7.12 -14.76 -34.39
C SER A 372 6.19 -15.37 -35.44
N PHE A 373 5.32 -16.30 -35.04
CA PHE A 373 4.37 -16.99 -35.92
C PHE A 373 2.93 -16.46 -35.83
N LEU A 374 2.69 -15.35 -35.11
CA LEU A 374 1.38 -14.70 -35.08
C LEU A 374 0.94 -14.27 -36.49
N ASP A 375 -0.31 -14.57 -36.86
CA ASP A 375 -0.90 -14.07 -38.09
C ASP A 375 -1.33 -12.61 -37.91
N TRP A 376 -0.55 -11.69 -38.48
CA TRP A 376 -0.86 -10.25 -38.44
C TRP A 376 -2.08 -9.86 -39.26
N ASN A 377 -2.66 -10.76 -40.06
CA ASN A 377 -3.97 -10.56 -40.69
C ASN A 377 -5.14 -11.01 -39.79
N ASP A 378 -4.87 -11.60 -38.62
CA ASP A 378 -5.91 -11.93 -37.66
C ASP A 378 -6.57 -10.64 -37.15
N SER A 379 -7.86 -10.51 -37.48
CA SER A 379 -8.68 -9.37 -37.06
C SER A 379 -8.75 -9.21 -35.53
N THR A 380 -8.70 -10.30 -34.76
CA THR A 380 -8.76 -10.25 -33.29
C THR A 380 -7.49 -9.69 -32.66
N LEU A 381 -6.33 -9.98 -33.26
CA LEU A 381 -5.04 -9.42 -32.87
C LEU A 381 -5.01 -7.91 -33.14
N SER A 382 -5.38 -7.52 -34.36
CA SER A 382 -5.43 -6.12 -34.77
C SER A 382 -6.43 -5.31 -33.93
N GLU A 383 -7.59 -5.89 -33.64
CA GLU A 383 -8.62 -5.26 -32.81
C GLU A 383 -8.16 -5.08 -31.36
N TYR A 384 -7.46 -6.06 -30.77
CA TYR A 384 -6.88 -5.90 -29.44
C TYR A 384 -5.92 -4.70 -29.39
N ILE A 385 -4.96 -4.64 -30.32
CA ILE A 385 -3.95 -3.57 -30.39
C ILE A 385 -4.62 -2.21 -30.54
N GLN A 386 -5.62 -2.10 -31.42
CA GLN A 386 -6.38 -0.88 -31.61
C GLN A 386 -7.11 -0.47 -30.32
N LYS A 387 -7.86 -1.38 -29.70
CA LYS A 387 -8.64 -1.08 -28.48
C LYS A 387 -7.76 -0.81 -27.27
N ALA A 388 -6.61 -1.46 -27.17
CA ALA A 388 -5.61 -1.21 -26.15
C ALA A 388 -5.00 0.19 -26.32
N SER A 389 -4.45 0.51 -27.50
CA SER A 389 -3.84 1.82 -27.80
C SER A 389 -4.80 3.00 -27.64
N HIS A 390 -6.07 2.86 -28.02
CA HIS A 390 -7.08 3.92 -27.92
C HIS A 390 -7.71 4.05 -26.53
N GLY A 391 -7.34 3.22 -25.55
CA GLY A 391 -7.93 3.30 -24.21
C GLY A 391 -9.34 2.71 -24.08
N GLU A 392 -9.81 1.97 -25.09
CA GLU A 392 -11.22 1.56 -25.26
C GLU A 392 -11.49 0.08 -24.91
N ILE A 393 -10.47 -0.68 -24.51
CA ILE A 393 -10.60 -2.13 -24.32
C ILE A 393 -11.65 -2.53 -23.28
N TYR A 394 -11.83 -1.70 -22.23
CA TYR A 394 -12.85 -1.97 -21.22
C TYR A 394 -14.24 -1.77 -21.83
N GLU A 395 -14.46 -0.64 -22.49
CA GLU A 395 -15.72 -0.25 -23.13
C GLU A 395 -16.13 -1.26 -24.21
N TYR A 396 -15.17 -1.73 -25.01
CA TYR A 396 -15.38 -2.80 -25.99
C TYR A 396 -15.89 -4.09 -25.34
N MET A 397 -15.23 -4.55 -24.27
CA MET A 397 -15.63 -5.76 -23.55
C MET A 397 -16.97 -5.59 -22.82
N ILE A 398 -17.28 -4.40 -22.29
CA ILE A 398 -18.59 -4.06 -21.72
C ILE A 398 -19.67 -4.30 -22.77
N GLN A 399 -19.52 -3.72 -23.97
CA GLN A 399 -20.51 -3.82 -25.04
C GLN A 399 -20.79 -5.28 -25.41
N ILE A 400 -19.73 -6.07 -25.61
CA ILE A 400 -19.84 -7.49 -25.96
C ILE A 400 -20.56 -8.29 -24.86
N ILE A 401 -20.12 -8.16 -23.62
CA ILE A 401 -20.60 -9.01 -22.53
C ILE A 401 -22.02 -8.60 -22.13
N ASN A 402 -22.30 -7.31 -21.96
CA ASN A 402 -23.62 -6.83 -21.57
C ASN A 402 -24.67 -7.20 -22.63
N HIS A 403 -24.34 -7.06 -23.92
CA HIS A 403 -25.23 -7.47 -25.00
C HIS A 403 -25.45 -8.99 -25.01
N THR A 404 -24.38 -9.78 -24.97
CA THR A 404 -24.43 -11.24 -25.11
C THR A 404 -25.05 -11.94 -23.89
N GLN A 405 -24.86 -11.41 -22.69
CA GLN A 405 -25.35 -12.01 -21.44
C GLN A 405 -26.57 -11.31 -20.85
N ARG A 406 -27.02 -10.20 -21.44
CA ARG A 406 -28.12 -9.37 -20.92
C ARG A 406 -27.87 -8.98 -19.46
N VAL A 407 -26.67 -8.50 -19.20
CA VAL A 407 -26.20 -8.01 -17.89
C VAL A 407 -25.82 -6.54 -17.99
N ASN A 408 -25.61 -5.89 -16.85
CA ASN A 408 -25.21 -4.48 -16.79
C ASN A 408 -23.92 -4.32 -15.98
N LEU A 409 -22.82 -4.84 -16.51
CA LEU A 409 -21.49 -4.70 -15.91
C LEU A 409 -20.98 -3.27 -16.10
N SER A 410 -20.36 -2.73 -15.06
CA SER A 410 -19.68 -1.44 -15.09
C SER A 410 -18.26 -1.55 -15.66
N ARG A 411 -17.64 -0.40 -15.94
CA ARG A 411 -16.22 -0.32 -16.31
C ARG A 411 -15.31 -0.94 -15.26
N ASP A 412 -15.61 -0.75 -13.97
CA ASP A 412 -14.82 -1.33 -12.89
C ASP A 412 -14.93 -2.86 -12.84
N ASP A 413 -16.11 -3.42 -13.13
CA ASP A 413 -16.30 -4.88 -13.20
C ASP A 413 -15.49 -5.50 -14.33
N ILE A 414 -15.52 -4.87 -15.52
CA ILE A 414 -14.75 -5.32 -16.67
C ILE A 414 -13.24 -5.12 -16.45
N LYS A 415 -12.83 -4.03 -15.79
CA LYS A 415 -11.43 -3.84 -15.38
C LYS A 415 -10.95 -4.97 -14.49
N VAL A 416 -11.74 -5.35 -13.47
CA VAL A 416 -11.43 -6.51 -12.60
C VAL A 416 -11.36 -7.80 -13.41
N MET A 417 -12.29 -8.01 -14.35
CA MET A 417 -12.27 -9.18 -15.24
C MET A 417 -10.99 -9.24 -16.08
N ILE A 418 -10.59 -8.14 -16.74
CA ILE A 418 -9.38 -8.11 -17.58
C ILE A 418 -8.12 -8.31 -16.72
N LEU A 419 -8.00 -7.64 -15.57
CA LEU A 419 -6.89 -7.86 -14.66
C LEU A 419 -6.86 -9.30 -14.13
N THR A 420 -8.03 -9.91 -13.90
CA THR A 420 -8.12 -11.33 -13.56
C THR A 420 -7.64 -12.21 -14.72
N THR A 421 -7.99 -11.89 -15.96
CA THR A 421 -7.49 -12.60 -17.15
C THR A 421 -5.96 -12.58 -17.19
N LEU A 422 -5.37 -11.38 -17.01
CA LEU A 422 -3.92 -11.18 -17.01
C LEU A 422 -3.25 -11.89 -15.84
N PHE A 423 -3.72 -11.74 -14.60
CA PHE A 423 -2.91 -12.09 -13.41
C PHE A 423 -3.36 -13.33 -12.64
N SER A 424 -4.54 -13.88 -12.93
CA SER A 424 -4.94 -15.15 -12.31
C SER A 424 -4.22 -16.36 -12.92
N LYS A 425 -4.15 -17.45 -12.15
CA LYS A 425 -3.66 -18.76 -12.62
C LYS A 425 -4.41 -19.18 -13.89
N ASN A 426 -3.72 -19.83 -14.84
CA ASN A 426 -4.32 -20.27 -16.12
C ASN A 426 -5.60 -21.09 -15.92
N ARG A 427 -5.57 -22.03 -14.97
CA ARG A 427 -6.73 -22.88 -14.62
C ARG A 427 -7.93 -22.15 -14.00
N TYR A 428 -7.78 -20.90 -13.58
CA TYR A 428 -8.88 -20.12 -13.03
C TYR A 428 -9.66 -19.43 -14.14
N MET A 429 -10.90 -19.87 -14.38
CA MET A 429 -11.75 -19.39 -15.47
C MET A 429 -13.12 -18.91 -14.96
N PRO A 430 -13.20 -17.71 -14.36
CA PRO A 430 -14.48 -17.13 -13.95
C PRO A 430 -15.36 -16.80 -15.15
N THR A 431 -16.67 -16.64 -14.90
CA THR A 431 -17.73 -16.56 -15.91
C THR A 431 -17.43 -15.66 -17.10
N TYR A 432 -16.88 -14.47 -16.87
CA TYR A 432 -16.68 -13.48 -17.93
C TYR A 432 -15.29 -13.53 -18.59
N LYS A 433 -14.29 -14.20 -17.98
CA LYS A 433 -12.95 -14.36 -18.55
C LYS A 433 -12.98 -15.10 -19.90
N LYS A 434 -13.91 -16.03 -20.09
CA LYS A 434 -14.09 -16.77 -21.36
C LYS A 434 -14.37 -15.85 -22.56
N TYR A 435 -15.04 -14.71 -22.35
CA TYR A 435 -15.31 -13.76 -23.43
C TYR A 435 -14.04 -13.08 -23.91
N PHE A 436 -13.09 -12.82 -23.01
CA PHE A 436 -11.79 -12.30 -23.43
C PHE A 436 -11.09 -13.31 -24.35
N LYS A 437 -11.06 -14.59 -23.97
CA LYS A 437 -10.48 -15.67 -24.80
C LYS A 437 -11.14 -15.76 -26.18
N MET A 438 -12.48 -15.65 -26.24
CA MET A 438 -13.23 -15.75 -27.49
C MET A 438 -12.97 -14.58 -28.45
N ASN A 439 -12.73 -13.38 -27.92
CA ASN A 439 -12.55 -12.18 -28.75
C ASN A 439 -11.07 -11.86 -29.02
N PHE A 440 -10.15 -12.38 -28.21
CA PHE A 440 -8.71 -12.11 -28.32
C PHE A 440 -7.91 -13.41 -28.10
N LEU A 441 -8.13 -14.42 -28.95
CA LEU A 441 -7.54 -15.75 -28.77
C LEU A 441 -5.99 -15.72 -28.78
N PRO A 442 -5.30 -15.09 -29.74
CA PRO A 442 -3.84 -15.08 -29.75
C PRO A 442 -3.24 -14.37 -28.52
N ILE A 443 -3.89 -13.29 -28.08
CA ILE A 443 -3.52 -12.58 -26.85
C ILE A 443 -3.69 -13.49 -25.63
N TYR A 444 -4.80 -14.22 -25.56
CA TYR A 444 -5.08 -15.11 -24.44
C TYR A 444 -4.09 -16.28 -24.37
N GLU A 445 -3.70 -16.85 -25.51
CA GLU A 445 -2.67 -17.91 -25.59
C GLU A 445 -1.31 -17.39 -25.13
N LEU A 446 -0.89 -16.19 -25.54
CA LEU A 446 0.33 -15.56 -25.04
C LEU A 446 0.27 -15.29 -23.52
N ILE A 447 -0.89 -14.87 -23.00
CA ILE A 447 -1.13 -14.75 -21.55
C ILE A 447 -0.93 -16.10 -20.84
N GLU A 448 -1.43 -17.20 -21.41
CA GLU A 448 -1.26 -18.53 -20.82
C GLU A 448 0.21 -18.98 -20.85
N LEU A 449 0.88 -18.75 -21.98
CA LEU A 449 2.26 -19.14 -22.20
C LEU A 449 3.23 -18.42 -21.26
N THR A 450 3.05 -17.11 -21.08
CA THR A 450 3.86 -16.30 -20.15
C THR A 450 3.71 -16.73 -18.68
N LYS A 451 2.58 -17.36 -18.32
CA LYS A 451 2.29 -17.80 -16.94
C LYS A 451 2.45 -19.31 -16.71
N LYS A 452 2.99 -20.03 -17.70
CA LYS A 452 3.08 -21.50 -17.70
C LYS A 452 3.81 -22.05 -16.48
N ASP A 453 4.99 -21.51 -16.18
CA ASP A 453 5.85 -21.98 -15.10
C ASP A 453 5.58 -21.27 -13.76
N ASP A 454 5.41 -19.94 -13.81
CA ASP A 454 5.02 -19.10 -12.67
C ASP A 454 3.81 -18.23 -13.02
N HIS A 455 2.68 -18.46 -12.34
CA HIS A 455 1.47 -17.66 -12.56
C HIS A 455 1.62 -16.16 -12.27
N THR A 456 2.63 -15.76 -11.50
CA THR A 456 2.91 -14.35 -11.19
C THR A 456 3.80 -13.67 -12.25
N ALA A 457 4.39 -14.44 -13.18
CA ALA A 457 5.37 -13.96 -14.15
C ALA A 457 4.86 -12.78 -14.97
N LEU A 458 3.69 -12.92 -15.61
CA LEU A 458 3.10 -11.85 -16.42
C LEU A 458 2.78 -10.59 -15.59
N SER A 459 2.31 -10.74 -14.35
CA SER A 459 2.03 -9.59 -13.46
C SER A 459 3.31 -8.83 -13.13
N CYS A 460 4.39 -9.55 -12.80
CA CYS A 460 5.66 -8.93 -12.45
C CYS A 460 6.30 -8.28 -13.68
N LEU A 461 6.18 -8.93 -14.85
CA LEU A 461 6.68 -8.43 -16.12
C LEU A 461 6.00 -7.10 -16.51
N LEU A 462 4.67 -7.06 -16.61
CA LEU A 462 3.96 -5.85 -17.03
C LEU A 462 4.12 -4.69 -16.04
N GLN A 463 4.13 -4.98 -14.73
CA GLN A 463 4.36 -3.95 -13.72
C GLN A 463 5.80 -3.45 -13.72
N SER A 464 6.78 -4.29 -14.03
CA SER A 464 8.17 -3.87 -14.18
C SER A 464 8.41 -3.07 -15.46
N ILE A 465 7.73 -3.41 -16.56
CA ILE A 465 7.72 -2.60 -17.79
C ILE A 465 7.14 -1.22 -17.50
N GLU A 466 6.02 -1.15 -16.77
CA GLU A 466 5.42 0.11 -16.33
C GLU A 466 6.43 0.95 -15.54
N SER A 467 7.07 0.36 -14.51
CA SER A 467 8.07 1.04 -13.68
C SER A 467 9.26 1.54 -14.50
N GLU A 468 9.80 0.72 -15.39
CA GLU A 468 10.93 1.06 -16.24
C GLU A 468 10.61 2.26 -17.15
N ILE A 469 9.48 2.23 -17.84
CA ILE A 469 9.09 3.33 -18.74
C ILE A 469 8.79 4.60 -17.94
N ILE A 470 7.92 4.52 -16.92
CA ILE A 470 7.48 5.73 -16.21
C ILE A 470 8.62 6.33 -15.39
N LEU A 471 9.33 5.53 -14.59
CA LEU A 471 10.34 6.04 -13.67
C LEU A 471 11.65 6.34 -14.38
N HIS A 472 12.17 5.40 -15.17
CA HIS A 472 13.55 5.46 -15.63
C HIS A 472 13.72 6.05 -17.03
N ARG A 473 12.61 6.21 -17.78
CA ARG A 473 12.59 6.88 -19.09
C ARG A 473 11.86 8.22 -19.02
N CYS A 474 10.56 8.21 -18.74
CA CYS A 474 9.75 9.44 -18.72
C CYS A 474 10.27 10.43 -17.66
N CYS A 475 10.35 10.05 -16.39
CA CYS A 475 10.78 10.98 -15.33
C CYS A 475 12.23 11.46 -15.52
N LYS A 476 13.12 10.57 -15.98
CA LYS A 476 14.51 10.91 -16.28
C LYS A 476 14.62 11.91 -17.43
N ARG A 477 13.86 11.70 -18.51
CA ARG A 477 13.85 12.59 -19.67
C ARG A 477 13.21 13.94 -19.35
N ILE A 478 12.12 13.96 -18.57
CA ILE A 478 11.52 15.21 -18.04
C ILE A 478 12.54 15.99 -17.22
N TRP A 479 13.33 15.31 -16.39
CA TRP A 479 14.38 15.95 -15.59
C TRP A 479 15.46 16.60 -16.45
N GLU A 480 15.93 15.90 -17.48
CA GLU A 480 16.99 16.36 -18.38
C GLU A 480 16.50 17.47 -19.32
N GLU A 481 15.38 17.28 -20.02
CA GLU A 481 14.84 18.25 -20.98
C GLU A 481 14.15 19.44 -20.31
N GLY A 482 13.54 19.21 -19.15
CA GLY A 482 12.89 20.25 -18.35
C GLY A 482 13.85 21.09 -17.51
N ASN A 483 15.17 20.94 -17.71
CA ASN A 483 16.23 21.66 -16.99
C ASN A 483 16.05 21.64 -15.47
N GLN A 484 15.53 20.53 -14.93
CA GLN A 484 15.35 20.34 -13.48
C GLN A 484 14.39 21.38 -12.86
N GLN A 485 13.40 21.85 -13.63
CA GLN A 485 12.38 22.82 -13.20
C GLN A 485 10.95 22.24 -13.16
N VAL A 486 10.75 21.01 -13.65
CA VAL A 486 9.43 20.40 -13.80
C VAL A 486 9.12 19.45 -12.64
N PRO A 487 8.33 19.85 -11.64
CA PRO A 487 8.01 18.99 -10.51
C PRO A 487 7.17 17.80 -10.94
N ILE A 488 7.63 16.60 -10.58
CA ILE A 488 6.94 15.36 -10.94
C ILE A 488 6.80 14.41 -9.74
N PHE A 489 5.63 13.79 -9.67
CA PHE A 489 5.31 12.75 -8.69
C PHE A 489 4.59 11.61 -9.40
N THR A 490 5.07 10.38 -9.23
CA THR A 490 4.48 9.24 -9.95
C THR A 490 3.43 8.54 -9.11
N ILE A 491 2.32 8.16 -9.75
CA ILE A 491 1.33 7.24 -9.20
C ILE A 491 1.20 6.09 -10.20
N HIS A 492 2.10 5.11 -10.06
CA HIS A 492 2.17 3.93 -10.91
C HIS A 492 2.34 4.31 -12.39
N ASP A 493 1.32 4.10 -13.20
CA ASP A 493 1.21 4.39 -14.63
C ASP A 493 0.96 5.86 -14.97
N SER A 494 1.00 6.75 -13.98
CA SER A 494 0.76 8.18 -14.18
C SER A 494 1.84 9.07 -13.58
N ILE A 495 2.01 10.23 -14.21
CA ILE A 495 2.89 11.31 -13.73
C ILE A 495 2.02 12.52 -13.39
N CYS A 496 2.19 13.00 -12.17
CA CYS A 496 1.55 14.20 -11.66
C CYS A 496 2.53 15.37 -11.71
N THR A 497 2.10 16.52 -12.20
CA THR A 497 2.89 17.76 -12.27
C THR A 497 2.00 18.98 -12.04
N VAL A 498 2.55 20.19 -12.10
CA VAL A 498 1.77 21.44 -12.09
C VAL A 498 1.22 21.75 -13.48
N MET A 499 0.09 22.45 -13.53
CA MET A 499 -0.66 22.78 -14.76
C MET A 499 0.20 23.37 -15.89
N GLU A 500 1.19 24.19 -15.54
CA GLU A 500 2.12 24.82 -16.49
C GLU A 500 2.87 23.80 -17.36
N TYR A 501 3.21 22.64 -16.81
CA TYR A 501 3.98 21.61 -17.50
C TYR A 501 3.13 20.45 -18.03
N GLU A 502 1.79 20.56 -17.98
CA GLU A 502 0.86 19.50 -18.41
C GLU A 502 1.20 18.99 -19.82
N SER A 503 1.31 19.91 -20.80
CA SER A 503 1.56 19.55 -22.20
C SER A 503 2.95 18.96 -22.41
N PHE A 504 3.97 19.51 -21.74
CA PHE A 504 5.35 19.03 -21.84
C PHE A 504 5.50 17.60 -21.32
N VAL A 505 5.00 17.32 -20.11
CA VAL A 505 5.06 15.98 -19.51
C VAL A 505 4.23 14.99 -20.34
N LYS A 506 3.06 15.40 -20.82
CA LYS A 506 2.21 14.57 -21.68
C LYS A 506 2.94 14.17 -22.97
N GLU A 507 3.62 15.11 -23.61
CA GLU A 507 4.34 14.85 -24.85
C GLU A 507 5.49 13.85 -24.64
N ILE A 508 6.30 14.03 -23.59
CA ILE A 508 7.37 13.07 -23.25
C ILE A 508 6.77 11.68 -22.97
N MET A 509 5.69 11.59 -22.18
CA MET A 509 5.03 10.31 -21.92
C MET A 509 4.58 9.64 -23.22
N ILE A 510 3.93 10.38 -24.12
CA ILE A 510 3.48 9.83 -25.41
C ILE A 510 4.66 9.32 -26.23
N GLN A 511 5.76 10.07 -26.31
CA GLN A 511 6.94 9.68 -27.07
C GLN A 511 7.62 8.43 -26.50
N GLU A 512 7.94 8.42 -25.20
CA GLU A 512 8.60 7.27 -24.56
C GLU A 512 7.76 5.99 -24.61
N LEU A 513 6.44 6.11 -24.40
CA LEU A 513 5.53 4.98 -24.52
C LEU A 513 5.42 4.50 -25.97
N SER A 514 5.31 5.41 -26.93
CA SER A 514 5.24 5.05 -28.37
C SER A 514 6.51 4.37 -28.84
N ASP A 515 7.68 4.90 -28.46
CA ASP A 515 8.98 4.36 -28.85
C ASP A 515 9.26 3.00 -28.19
N SER A 516 8.81 2.81 -26.94
CA SER A 516 8.99 1.56 -26.21
C SER A 516 8.01 0.48 -26.64
N ILE A 517 6.73 0.82 -26.84
CA ILE A 517 5.64 -0.15 -27.08
C ILE A 517 5.37 -0.36 -28.58
N GLY A 518 5.70 0.61 -29.42
CA GLY A 518 5.44 0.62 -30.87
C GLY A 518 4.06 1.16 -31.28
N TYR A 519 3.24 1.60 -30.31
CA TYR A 519 1.90 2.14 -30.55
C TYR A 519 1.67 3.38 -29.70
N ILE A 520 0.96 4.38 -30.25
CA ILE A 520 0.64 5.61 -29.52
C ILE A 520 -0.36 5.30 -28.38
N PRO A 521 -0.10 5.70 -27.13
CA PRO A 521 -1.02 5.50 -26.01
C PRO A 521 -2.16 6.52 -26.02
N PHE A 522 -3.29 6.15 -25.41
CA PHE A 522 -4.34 7.10 -25.05
C PHE A 522 -4.16 7.63 -23.62
N ILE A 523 -3.72 8.89 -23.55
CA ILE A 523 -3.45 9.59 -22.28
C ILE A 523 -4.68 10.39 -21.81
N LYS A 524 -5.08 10.13 -20.57
CA LYS A 524 -6.12 10.86 -19.86
C LYS A 524 -5.50 11.92 -18.95
N ILE A 525 -6.12 13.10 -18.91
CA ILE A 525 -5.75 14.19 -18.02
C ILE A 525 -6.76 14.29 -16.89
N GLU A 526 -6.29 14.29 -15.66
CA GLU A 526 -7.12 14.47 -14.45
C GLU A 526 -6.60 15.67 -13.65
N ARG A 527 -7.30 16.80 -13.74
CA ARG A 527 -6.94 18.03 -13.01
C ARG A 527 -7.45 17.97 -11.58
N TRP A 528 -6.56 18.20 -10.62
CA TRP A 528 -6.91 18.21 -9.19
C TRP A 528 -7.22 19.64 -8.76
N GLY A 529 -8.26 19.81 -7.92
CA GLY A 529 -8.66 21.12 -7.40
C GLY A 529 -9.76 21.86 -8.20
N GLU A 530 -10.09 21.43 -9.43
CA GLU A 530 -11.20 22.01 -10.21
C GLU A 530 -12.60 21.55 -9.72
N TYR A 531 -12.67 20.49 -8.91
CA TYR A 531 -13.92 19.99 -8.32
C TYR A 531 -14.32 20.75 -7.05
N ARG A 532 -14.62 22.04 -7.18
CA ARG A 532 -15.27 22.83 -6.12
C ARG A 532 -16.80 22.73 -6.11
N ASN A 533 -17.39 22.09 -7.12
CA ASN A 533 -18.82 21.84 -7.15
C ASN A 533 -19.10 20.36 -6.89
N GLY A 534 -19.85 20.11 -5.82
CA GLY A 534 -20.26 18.77 -5.40
C GLY A 534 -21.19 18.15 -6.42
N GLN A 535 -20.64 17.22 -7.19
CA GLN A 535 -21.38 16.17 -7.89
C GLN A 535 -20.32 15.19 -8.40
N ASP A 536 -20.00 14.21 -7.57
CA ASP A 536 -19.50 12.90 -7.98
C ASP A 536 -19.56 12.02 -6.71
N ASN A 537 -20.69 11.30 -6.59
CA ASN A 537 -20.87 10.15 -5.71
C ASN A 537 -20.21 8.93 -6.35
#